data_AF-A0A1F5C7J6-F1
#
_entry.id   AF-A0A1F5C7J6-F1
#
_cell.length_a   1.000
_cell.length_b   1.000
_cell.length_c   1.000
_cell.angle_alpha   90.00
_cell.angle_beta   90.00
_cell.angle_gamma   90.00
#
_symmetry.space_group_name_H-M   'P 1'
#
loop_
_entity.id
_entity.type
_entity.pdbx_description
1 polymer ?
#
loop_
_entity_poly.entity_id
_entity_poly.type
_entity_poly.pdbx_seq_one_letter_code
_entity_poly.pdbx_strand_id
1 'polypeptide(L)'
;MKLKKGLSLLSVLKSPPAQTIIKIVLIAGIIGVFWQIINLTKNVSEIKNKQRDIEALETELSWFNTSEFKRIDALVRDLQRGVDWLQTERAKETVSPPAKPEQSAVEIKKDLPIDPKTGWQIYHSKYFGLEMQLPKNFVFNSFSQSGGPGQDMVYKSISFIDSQDKEKITKIIINKPIPETGYELWSPIKKEQITLDSVVVRKTYMTPDDSSVKNNFILFNWNFEDYQNSGQITITFPTTSAKKYEPLFEQILSTFKLIN
;
A
#
# COMPACT_ATOMS: atom_id res chain seq x y z
N MET A 1 63.02 -46.96 -49.74
CA MET A 1 62.09 -46.51 -50.80
C MET A 1 60.67 -46.30 -50.23
N LYS A 2 60.44 -45.31 -49.35
CA LYS A 2 59.08 -45.00 -48.80
C LYS A 2 58.78 -43.49 -48.69
N LEU A 3 59.64 -42.61 -49.22
CA LEU A 3 59.47 -41.15 -49.15
C LEU A 3 58.73 -40.51 -50.34
N LYS A 4 58.44 -41.26 -51.43
CA LYS A 4 57.82 -40.68 -52.63
C LYS A 4 56.29 -40.53 -52.59
N LYS A 5 55.57 -41.14 -51.64
CA LYS A 5 54.09 -41.06 -51.57
C LYS A 5 53.55 -39.83 -50.82
N GLY A 6 54.37 -39.15 -50.01
CA GLY A 6 53.93 -37.95 -49.28
C GLY A 6 53.85 -36.68 -50.13
N LEU A 7 54.63 -36.59 -51.21
CA LEU A 7 54.72 -35.40 -52.05
C LEU A 7 53.52 -35.19 -52.98
N SER A 8 52.77 -36.26 -53.34
CA SER A 8 51.62 -36.11 -54.27
C SER A 8 50.34 -35.63 -53.58
N LEU A 9 50.18 -35.81 -52.27
CA LEU A 9 49.05 -35.28 -51.51
C LEU A 9 49.15 -33.75 -51.34
N LEU A 10 50.37 -33.23 -51.20
CA LEU A 10 50.64 -31.80 -51.07
C LEU A 10 50.38 -31.01 -52.36
N SER A 11 50.55 -31.61 -53.54
CA SER A 11 50.23 -30.94 -54.81
C SER A 11 48.73 -30.88 -55.07
N VAL A 12 47.98 -31.92 -54.68
CA VAL A 12 46.51 -31.97 -54.80
C VAL A 12 45.85 -30.91 -53.91
N LEU A 13 46.36 -30.71 -52.69
CA LEU A 13 45.89 -29.67 -51.74
C LEU A 13 46.17 -28.22 -52.20
N LYS A 14 47.10 -28.02 -53.13
CA LYS A 14 47.41 -26.70 -53.72
C LYS A 14 46.60 -26.39 -54.98
N SER A 15 45.81 -27.35 -55.49
CA SER A 15 44.96 -27.09 -56.64
C SER A 15 43.88 -26.05 -56.31
N PRO A 16 43.54 -25.13 -57.23
CA PRO A 16 42.46 -24.16 -57.03
C PRO A 16 41.14 -24.76 -56.51
N PRO A 17 40.63 -25.90 -57.03
CA PRO A 17 39.41 -26.50 -56.52
C PRO A 17 39.55 -27.04 -55.08
N ALA A 18 40.70 -27.64 -54.73
CA ALA A 18 40.93 -28.10 -53.35
C ALA A 18 40.99 -26.93 -52.36
N GLN A 19 41.62 -25.81 -52.75
CA GLN A 19 41.66 -24.58 -51.95
C GLN A 19 40.26 -23.99 -51.74
N THR A 20 39.40 -24.02 -52.76
CA THR A 20 38.00 -23.58 -52.65
C THR A 20 37.20 -24.43 -51.68
N ILE A 21 37.35 -25.75 -51.73
CA ILE A 21 36.67 -26.68 -50.80
C ILE A 21 37.15 -26.43 -49.36
N ILE A 22 38.45 -26.27 -49.14
CA ILE A 22 39.00 -25.96 -47.81
C ILE A 22 38.44 -24.64 -47.26
N LYS A 23 38.34 -23.60 -48.10
CA LYS A 23 37.74 -22.32 -47.70
C LYS A 23 36.27 -22.44 -47.33
N ILE A 24 35.48 -23.20 -48.09
CA ILE A 24 34.05 -23.42 -47.80
C ILE A 24 33.90 -24.17 -46.46
N VAL A 25 34.69 -25.20 -46.22
CA VAL A 25 34.66 -25.97 -44.96
C VAL A 25 35.05 -25.09 -43.77
N LEU A 26 36.07 -24.23 -43.92
CA LEU A 26 36.45 -23.27 -42.88
C LEU A 26 35.35 -22.25 -42.59
N ILE A 27 34.74 -21.68 -43.63
CA ILE A 27 33.65 -20.71 -43.49
C ILE A 27 32.44 -21.35 -42.80
N ALA A 28 32.05 -22.56 -43.21
CA ALA A 28 30.96 -23.29 -42.57
C ALA A 28 31.25 -23.60 -41.09
N GLY A 29 32.48 -23.96 -40.75
CA GLY A 29 32.93 -24.15 -39.37
C GLY A 29 32.82 -22.87 -38.54
N ILE A 30 33.27 -21.72 -39.08
CA ILE A 30 33.17 -20.42 -38.40
C ILE A 30 31.71 -20.01 -38.17
N ILE A 31 30.84 -20.20 -39.16
CA ILE A 31 29.40 -19.90 -39.03
C ILE A 31 28.75 -20.77 -37.94
N GLY A 32 29.10 -22.05 -37.88
CA GLY A 32 28.61 -22.96 -36.84
C GLY A 32 29.00 -22.51 -35.43
N VAL A 33 30.26 -22.11 -35.23
CA VAL A 33 30.74 -21.57 -33.94
C VAL A 33 30.05 -20.25 -33.61
N PHE A 34 29.86 -19.35 -34.58
CA PHE A 34 29.18 -18.08 -34.37
C PHE A 34 27.71 -18.27 -33.94
N TRP A 35 27.02 -19.24 -34.53
CA TRP A 35 25.65 -19.58 -34.15
C TRP A 35 25.56 -20.16 -32.72
N GLN A 36 26.53 -20.99 -32.32
CA GLN A 36 26.63 -21.48 -30.95
C GLN A 36 26.86 -20.34 -29.94
N ILE A 37 27.70 -19.36 -30.29
CA ILE A 37 27.96 -18.17 -29.45
C ILE A 37 26.69 -17.32 -29.29
N ILE A 38 25.90 -17.11 -30.36
CA ILE A 38 24.62 -16.37 -30.29
C ILE A 38 23.61 -17.08 -29.38
N ASN A 39 23.49 -18.41 -29.48
CA ASN A 39 22.58 -19.15 -28.61
C ASN A 39 23.04 -19.10 -27.13
N LEU A 40 24.35 -19.15 -26.88
CA LEU A 40 24.89 -19.00 -25.52
C LEU A 40 24.61 -17.61 -24.94
N THR A 41 24.79 -16.54 -25.72
CA THR A 41 24.52 -15.17 -25.24
C THR A 41 23.03 -14.92 -24.97
N LYS A 42 22.14 -15.51 -25.77
CA LYS A 42 20.69 -15.47 -25.51
C LYS A 42 20.35 -16.13 -24.18
N ASN A 43 20.90 -17.31 -23.91
CA ASN A 43 20.69 -18.03 -22.65
C ASN A 43 21.24 -17.25 -21.45
N VAL A 44 22.42 -16.62 -21.59
CA VAL A 44 23.00 -15.78 -20.53
C VAL A 44 22.13 -14.56 -20.23
N SER A 45 21.56 -13.92 -21.26
CA SER A 45 20.65 -12.78 -21.09
C SER A 45 19.36 -13.19 -20.36
N GLU A 46 18.78 -14.34 -20.72
CA GLU A 46 17.59 -14.87 -20.06
C GLU A 46 17.87 -15.22 -18.58
N ILE A 47 19.02 -15.83 -18.29
CA ILE A 47 19.46 -16.12 -16.92
C ILE A 47 19.62 -14.82 -16.11
N LYS A 48 20.24 -13.78 -16.68
CA LYS A 48 20.39 -12.47 -16.01
C LYS A 48 19.05 -11.79 -15.72
N ASN A 49 18.07 -11.94 -16.59
CA ASN A 49 16.73 -11.40 -16.35
C ASN A 49 16.05 -12.14 -15.20
N LYS A 50 16.06 -13.48 -15.22
CA LYS A 50 15.50 -14.29 -14.13
C LYS A 50 16.20 -14.01 -12.79
N GLN A 51 17.50 -13.73 -12.81
CA GLN A 51 18.23 -13.38 -11.59
C GLN A 51 17.79 -12.03 -11.00
N ARG A 52 17.50 -11.03 -11.85
CA ARG A 52 16.91 -9.77 -11.39
C ARG A 52 15.50 -9.94 -10.83
N ASP A 53 14.69 -10.80 -11.45
CA ASP A 53 13.35 -11.10 -10.95
C ASP A 53 13.43 -11.79 -9.57
N ILE A 54 14.40 -12.69 -9.38
CA ILE A 54 14.66 -13.33 -8.07
C ILE A 54 15.10 -12.30 -7.03
N GLU A 55 16.04 -11.40 -7.36
CA GLU A 55 16.50 -10.34 -6.43
C GLU A 55 15.35 -9.39 -6.02
N ALA A 56 14.45 -9.08 -6.96
CA ALA A 56 13.25 -8.29 -6.67
C ALA A 56 12.30 -9.03 -5.70
N LEU A 57 12.05 -10.32 -5.95
CA LEU A 57 11.23 -11.16 -5.07
C LEU A 57 11.85 -11.34 -3.67
N GLU A 58 13.18 -11.50 -3.58
CA GLU A 58 13.89 -11.57 -2.30
C GLU A 58 13.76 -10.26 -1.50
N THR A 59 13.79 -9.12 -2.19
CA THR A 59 13.59 -7.80 -1.58
C THR A 59 12.16 -7.64 -1.06
N GLU A 60 11.16 -8.05 -1.85
CA GLU A 60 9.75 -8.03 -1.44
C GLU A 60 9.50 -8.98 -0.25
N LEU A 61 10.06 -10.18 -0.27
CA LEU A 61 9.94 -11.16 0.81
C LEU A 61 10.62 -10.68 2.10
N SER A 62 11.78 -10.03 1.99
CA SER A 62 12.47 -9.41 3.12
C SER A 62 11.66 -8.28 3.76
N TRP A 63 11.04 -7.45 2.92
CA TRP A 63 10.15 -6.38 3.38
C TRP A 63 8.90 -6.95 4.07
N PHE A 64 8.28 -7.97 3.47
CA PHE A 64 7.11 -8.66 4.02
C PHE A 64 7.41 -9.31 5.38
N ASN A 65 8.52 -10.04 5.48
CA ASN A 65 8.96 -10.63 6.74
C ASN A 65 9.19 -9.53 7.79
N THR A 66 9.88 -8.45 7.45
CA THR A 66 10.16 -7.37 8.41
C THR A 66 8.88 -6.65 8.87
N SER A 67 7.90 -6.45 7.98
CA SER A 67 6.63 -5.82 8.35
C SER A 67 5.74 -6.74 9.19
N GLU A 68 5.64 -8.02 8.82
CA GLU A 68 4.81 -8.99 9.54
C GLU A 68 5.42 -9.33 10.91
N PHE A 69 6.74 -9.48 11.03
CA PHE A 69 7.39 -9.63 12.33
C PHE A 69 7.16 -8.40 13.23
N LYS A 70 7.24 -7.18 12.69
CA LYS A 70 6.92 -5.96 13.46
C LYS A 70 5.46 -5.91 13.91
N ARG A 71 4.52 -6.38 13.07
CA ARG A 71 3.09 -6.50 13.42
C ARG A 71 2.87 -7.53 14.52
N ILE A 72 3.50 -8.70 14.42
CA ILE A 72 3.45 -9.74 15.44
C ILE A 72 4.03 -9.23 16.76
N ASP A 73 5.18 -8.55 16.74
CA ASP A 73 5.79 -7.96 17.95
C ASP A 73 4.90 -6.86 18.58
N ALA A 74 4.20 -6.08 17.77
CA ALA A 74 3.21 -5.12 18.27
C ALA A 74 2.04 -5.84 18.95
N LEU A 75 1.47 -6.86 18.31
CA LEU A 75 0.38 -7.67 18.87
C LEU A 75 0.78 -8.39 20.17
N VAL A 76 2.00 -8.94 20.24
CA VAL A 76 2.53 -9.59 21.45
C VAL A 76 2.66 -8.58 22.58
N ARG A 77 3.15 -7.37 22.31
CA ARG A 77 3.23 -6.30 23.33
C ARG A 77 1.84 -5.84 23.79
N ASP A 78 0.87 -5.77 22.91
CA ASP A 78 -0.51 -5.42 23.26
C ASP A 78 -1.15 -6.48 24.13
N LEU A 79 -0.97 -7.76 23.78
CA LEU A 79 -1.43 -8.88 24.60
C LEU A 79 -0.78 -8.89 25.98
N GLN A 80 0.54 -8.66 26.05
CA GLN A 80 1.24 -8.60 27.33
C GLN A 80 0.71 -7.46 28.22
N ARG A 81 0.47 -6.28 27.65
CA ARG A 81 -0.13 -5.15 28.37
C ARG A 81 -1.52 -5.50 28.91
N GLY A 82 -2.35 -6.17 28.11
CA GLY A 82 -3.67 -6.64 28.57
C GLY A 82 -3.59 -7.65 29.71
N VAL A 83 -2.61 -8.56 29.67
CA VAL A 83 -2.35 -9.52 30.76
C VAL A 83 -1.90 -8.81 32.04
N ASP A 84 -0.96 -7.89 31.95
CA ASP A 84 -0.45 -7.12 33.10
C ASP A 84 -1.57 -6.26 33.72
N TRP A 85 -2.44 -5.69 32.89
CA TRP A 85 -3.61 -4.95 33.34
C TRP A 85 -4.60 -5.85 34.09
N LEU A 86 -4.95 -7.03 33.55
CA LEU A 86 -5.85 -7.97 34.21
C LEU A 86 -5.31 -8.44 35.58
N GLN A 87 -3.99 -8.64 35.67
CA GLN A 87 -3.34 -8.95 36.94
C GLN A 87 -3.45 -7.79 37.93
N THR A 88 -3.28 -6.57 37.46
CA THR A 88 -3.43 -5.35 38.25
C THR A 88 -4.87 -5.18 38.75
N GLU A 89 -5.89 -5.38 37.91
CA GLU A 89 -7.29 -5.20 38.36
C GLU A 89 -7.75 -6.32 39.27
N ARG A 90 -7.30 -7.56 39.08
CA ARG A 90 -7.51 -8.62 40.08
C ARG A 90 -6.90 -8.27 41.44
N ALA A 91 -5.77 -7.56 41.46
CA ALA A 91 -5.16 -7.07 42.69
C ALA A 91 -5.91 -5.87 43.29
N LYS A 92 -6.66 -5.10 42.49
CA LYS A 92 -7.51 -4.00 42.97
C LYS A 92 -8.90 -4.45 43.41
N GLU A 93 -9.47 -5.49 42.82
CA GLU A 93 -10.79 -6.06 43.21
C GLU A 93 -10.82 -6.65 44.63
N THR A 94 -9.67 -6.78 45.28
CA THR A 94 -9.59 -7.06 46.73
C THR A 94 -9.84 -5.82 47.61
N VAL A 95 -10.06 -4.65 47.02
CA VAL A 95 -10.40 -3.40 47.71
C VAL A 95 -11.62 -2.77 47.02
N SER A 96 -12.68 -2.54 47.80
CA SER A 96 -14.01 -2.00 47.46
C SER A 96 -14.15 -1.23 46.12
N PRO A 97 -15.23 -1.48 45.33
CA PRO A 97 -15.34 -1.00 43.95
C PRO A 97 -15.44 0.53 43.85
N PRO A 98 -14.68 1.19 42.95
CA PRO A 98 -14.80 2.62 42.70
C PRO A 98 -16.01 2.94 41.82
N ALA A 99 -16.51 4.16 41.99
CA ALA A 99 -17.65 4.70 41.27
C ALA A 99 -17.42 4.73 39.74
N LYS A 100 -18.48 4.40 39.02
CA LYS A 100 -18.60 4.32 37.56
C LYS A 100 -18.15 5.65 36.90
N PRO A 101 -17.19 5.64 35.95
CA PRO A 101 -16.79 6.87 35.26
C PRO A 101 -17.89 7.29 34.27
N GLU A 102 -18.27 8.57 34.35
CA GLU A 102 -19.21 9.21 33.42
C GLU A 102 -18.65 9.22 32.00
N GLN A 103 -19.36 8.57 31.07
CA GLN A 103 -19.09 8.65 29.65
C GLN A 103 -19.49 10.04 29.15
N SER A 104 -18.52 10.88 28.82
CA SER A 104 -18.74 12.14 28.12
C SER A 104 -19.34 11.88 26.74
N ALA A 105 -20.61 12.24 26.55
CA ALA A 105 -21.29 12.13 25.25
C ALA A 105 -20.59 13.04 24.22
N VAL A 106 -20.22 12.47 23.07
CA VAL A 106 -19.69 13.26 21.95
C VAL A 106 -20.85 14.03 21.33
N GLU A 107 -20.87 15.35 21.50
CA GLU A 107 -21.87 16.22 20.90
C GLU A 107 -21.56 16.40 19.40
N ILE A 108 -22.29 15.68 18.53
CA ILE A 108 -22.14 15.78 17.08
C ILE A 108 -23.17 16.78 16.54
N LYS A 109 -22.70 17.97 16.14
CA LYS A 109 -23.55 18.98 15.48
C LYS A 109 -23.90 18.52 14.06
N LYS A 110 -25.19 18.57 13.72
CA LYS A 110 -25.69 18.22 12.39
C LYS A 110 -25.31 19.26 11.33
N ASP A 111 -25.27 20.53 11.72
CA ASP A 111 -24.89 21.64 10.85
C ASP A 111 -23.45 22.07 11.12
N LEU A 112 -22.62 22.00 10.09
CA LEU A 112 -21.22 22.43 10.15
C LEU A 112 -21.11 23.91 9.74
N PRO A 113 -20.24 24.70 10.39
CA PRO A 113 -20.03 26.10 10.03
C PRO A 113 -19.47 26.20 8.60
N ILE A 114 -19.89 27.22 7.85
CA ILE A 114 -19.44 27.46 6.47
C ILE A 114 -18.31 28.48 6.46
N ASP A 115 -17.21 28.16 5.79
CA ASP A 115 -16.15 29.12 5.46
C ASP A 115 -16.69 30.11 4.41
N PRO A 116 -16.78 31.41 4.72
CA PRO A 116 -17.33 32.39 3.79
C PRO A 116 -16.46 32.60 2.54
N LYS A 117 -15.18 32.23 2.56
CA LYS A 117 -14.27 32.39 1.42
C LYS A 117 -14.42 31.27 0.40
N THR A 118 -14.53 30.03 0.87
CA THR A 118 -14.57 28.85 0.00
C THR A 118 -16.00 28.36 -0.25
N GLY A 119 -16.94 28.68 0.65
CA GLY A 119 -18.29 28.12 0.67
C GLY A 119 -18.32 26.66 1.15
N TRP A 120 -17.20 26.13 1.62
CA TRP A 120 -17.07 24.78 2.17
C TRP A 120 -17.42 24.78 3.65
N GLN A 121 -17.85 23.63 4.16
CA GLN A 121 -18.13 23.49 5.58
C GLN A 121 -16.87 23.05 6.33
N ILE A 122 -16.67 23.56 7.53
CA ILE A 122 -15.51 23.25 8.36
C ILE A 122 -15.92 22.12 9.32
N TYR A 123 -15.27 20.98 9.18
CA TYR A 123 -15.35 19.90 10.15
C TYR A 123 -14.22 20.03 11.15
N HIS A 124 -14.56 20.24 12.40
CA HIS A 124 -13.63 20.35 13.52
C HIS A 124 -13.99 19.28 14.55
N SER A 125 -13.01 18.45 14.93
CA SER A 125 -13.23 17.41 15.94
C SER A 125 -12.03 17.29 16.88
N LYS A 126 -12.24 17.75 18.12
CA LYS A 126 -11.30 17.51 19.23
C LYS A 126 -11.11 16.03 19.49
N TYR A 127 -12.14 15.21 19.27
CA TYR A 127 -12.07 13.78 19.48
C TYR A 127 -11.09 13.11 18.50
N PHE A 128 -11.18 13.47 17.22
CA PHE A 128 -10.26 12.95 16.19
C PHE A 128 -8.95 13.75 16.10
N GLY A 129 -8.81 14.85 16.86
CA GLY A 129 -7.64 15.71 16.85
C GLY A 129 -7.39 16.35 15.47
N LEU A 130 -8.46 16.65 14.73
CA LEU A 130 -8.33 17.21 13.38
C LEU A 130 -9.34 18.31 13.07
N GLU A 131 -8.97 19.11 12.06
CA GLU A 131 -9.81 20.05 11.35
C GLU A 131 -9.62 19.86 9.85
N MET A 132 -10.71 19.93 9.08
CA MET A 132 -10.65 19.92 7.62
C MET A 132 -11.88 20.61 7.02
N GLN A 133 -11.77 21.05 5.76
CA GLN A 133 -12.93 21.54 5.01
C GLN A 133 -13.54 20.40 4.19
N LEU A 134 -14.87 20.39 4.15
CA LEU A 134 -15.68 19.47 3.37
C LEU A 134 -16.57 20.26 2.40
N PRO A 135 -16.92 19.71 1.23
CA PRO A 135 -17.92 20.33 0.38
C PRO A 135 -19.28 20.40 1.08
N LYS A 136 -20.05 21.46 0.81
CA LYS A 136 -21.37 21.69 1.42
C LYS A 136 -22.38 20.56 1.19
N ASN A 137 -22.24 19.79 0.11
CA ASN A 137 -23.09 18.65 -0.19
C ASN A 137 -22.76 17.40 0.63
N PHE A 138 -21.63 17.33 1.33
CA PHE A 138 -21.36 16.22 2.23
C PHE A 138 -22.15 16.39 3.52
N VAL A 139 -23.04 15.47 3.84
CA VAL A 139 -23.85 15.53 5.07
C VAL A 139 -23.41 14.45 6.04
N PHE A 140 -23.55 14.72 7.34
CA PHE A 140 -23.32 13.69 8.35
C PHE A 140 -24.19 12.47 8.07
N ASN A 141 -23.58 11.29 8.06
CA ASN A 141 -24.25 10.03 7.77
C ASN A 141 -24.36 9.16 9.03
N SER A 142 -23.23 8.88 9.69
CA SER A 142 -23.25 8.06 10.90
C SER A 142 -22.05 8.32 11.79
N PHE A 143 -22.23 7.96 13.07
CA PHE A 143 -21.16 7.77 14.03
C PHE A 143 -21.25 6.35 14.54
N SER A 144 -20.13 5.63 14.57
CA SER A 144 -20.06 4.31 15.16
C SER A 144 -18.97 4.25 16.21
N GLN A 145 -19.23 3.51 17.27
CA GLN A 145 -18.28 3.22 18.31
C GLN A 145 -18.35 1.72 18.58
N SER A 146 -17.24 1.01 18.37
CA SER A 146 -17.07 -0.37 18.77
C SER A 146 -15.94 -0.47 19.78
N GLY A 147 -16.11 -1.36 20.76
CA GLY A 147 -15.25 -1.42 21.95
C GLY A 147 -16.11 -1.63 23.18
N GLY A 148 -15.96 -2.78 23.84
CA GLY A 148 -16.68 -3.11 25.07
C GLY A 148 -16.03 -2.50 26.32
N PRO A 149 -16.72 -2.49 27.47
CA PRO A 149 -16.09 -2.21 28.76
C PRO A 149 -14.89 -3.15 28.95
N GLY A 150 -13.69 -2.58 29.20
CA GLY A 150 -12.46 -3.36 29.39
C GLY A 150 -11.70 -3.71 28.10
N GLN A 151 -12.06 -3.17 26.94
CA GLN A 151 -11.20 -3.20 25.76
C GLN A 151 -10.29 -1.97 25.72
N ASP A 152 -8.98 -2.20 25.54
CA ASP A 152 -7.96 -1.15 25.48
C ASP A 152 -8.10 -0.23 24.26
N MET A 153 -8.88 -0.63 23.26
CA MET A 153 -9.12 0.15 22.06
C MET A 153 -10.63 0.36 21.84
N VAL A 154 -11.05 1.61 21.97
CA VAL A 154 -12.38 2.04 21.52
C VAL A 154 -12.24 2.55 20.10
N TYR A 155 -12.65 1.73 19.14
CA TYR A 155 -12.74 2.15 17.74
C TYR A 155 -13.91 3.11 17.59
N LYS A 156 -13.63 4.30 17.07
CA LYS A 156 -14.69 5.25 16.71
C LYS A 156 -14.54 5.69 15.28
N SER A 157 -15.66 5.78 14.61
CA SER A 157 -15.76 6.31 13.26
C SER A 157 -16.85 7.35 13.12
N ILE A 158 -16.59 8.31 12.25
CA ILE A 158 -17.61 9.23 11.74
C ILE A 158 -17.61 9.15 10.22
N SER A 159 -18.79 9.18 9.62
CA SER A 159 -18.94 9.18 8.17
C SER A 159 -19.79 10.34 7.69
N PHE A 160 -19.38 10.89 6.55
CA PHE A 160 -20.09 11.88 5.76
C PHE A 160 -20.40 11.28 4.40
N ILE A 161 -21.53 11.66 3.82
CA ILE A 161 -21.98 11.16 2.53
C ILE A 161 -22.30 12.31 1.60
N ASP A 162 -21.91 12.18 0.33
CA ASP A 162 -22.32 13.14 -0.68
C ASP A 162 -23.84 13.04 -0.91
N SER A 163 -24.58 14.08 -0.52
CA SER A 163 -26.03 14.16 -0.69
C SER A 163 -26.48 14.22 -2.16
N GLN A 164 -25.57 14.57 -3.08
CA GLN A 164 -25.84 14.56 -4.52
C GLN A 164 -25.60 13.17 -5.15
N ASP A 165 -24.88 12.30 -4.45
CA ASP A 165 -24.66 10.92 -4.90
C ASP A 165 -25.86 10.04 -4.56
N LYS A 166 -26.67 9.75 -5.58
CA LYS A 166 -27.86 8.89 -5.46
C LYS A 166 -27.53 7.47 -5.01
N GLU A 167 -26.36 6.96 -5.38
CA GLU A 167 -25.93 5.61 -5.02
C GLU A 167 -25.33 5.57 -3.61
N LYS A 168 -25.11 6.73 -2.99
CA LYS A 168 -24.58 6.83 -1.62
C LYS A 168 -23.23 6.11 -1.49
N ILE A 169 -22.45 6.07 -2.58
CA ILE A 169 -21.14 5.42 -2.63
C ILE A 169 -20.07 6.38 -2.14
N THR A 170 -20.20 7.65 -2.48
CA THR A 170 -19.22 8.68 -2.20
C THR A 170 -19.31 9.09 -0.74
N LYS A 171 -18.33 8.65 0.05
CA LYS A 171 -18.30 8.87 1.50
C LYS A 171 -16.91 9.29 1.95
N ILE A 172 -16.87 10.09 3.01
CA ILE A 172 -15.66 10.39 3.76
C ILE A 172 -15.85 9.75 5.12
N ILE A 173 -14.94 8.86 5.51
CA ILE A 173 -14.97 8.13 6.77
C ILE A 173 -13.70 8.48 7.52
N ILE A 174 -13.84 8.91 8.77
CA ILE A 174 -12.72 9.22 9.65
C ILE A 174 -12.75 8.21 10.78
N ASN A 175 -11.63 7.55 11.04
CA ASN A 175 -11.52 6.53 12.08
C ASN A 175 -10.33 6.80 12.99
N LYS A 176 -10.51 6.50 14.28
CA LYS A 176 -9.45 6.49 15.28
C LYS A 176 -9.70 5.36 16.29
N PRO A 177 -8.66 4.62 16.72
CA PRO A 177 -7.32 4.51 16.10
C PRO A 177 -7.35 3.70 14.78
N ILE A 178 -6.21 3.53 14.09
CA ILE A 178 -6.14 2.79 12.81
C ILE A 178 -6.44 1.29 13.05
N PRO A 179 -7.51 0.71 12.53
CA PRO A 179 -7.50 -0.72 12.26
C PRO A 179 -6.85 -0.92 10.89
N GLU A 180 -5.74 -1.64 10.80
CA GLU A 180 -5.25 -2.15 9.51
C GLU A 180 -6.15 -3.28 8.96
N THR A 181 -7.44 -3.26 9.30
CA THR A 181 -8.44 -4.28 8.99
C THR A 181 -9.63 -3.65 8.27
N GLY A 182 -10.22 -4.37 7.33
CA GLY A 182 -11.37 -3.92 6.53
C GLY A 182 -11.02 -3.45 5.11
N TYR A 183 -9.77 -3.65 4.67
CA TYR A 183 -9.30 -3.32 3.33
C TYR A 183 -8.77 -4.55 2.56
N GLU A 184 -9.11 -5.75 3.01
CA GLU A 184 -8.58 -7.03 2.48
C GLU A 184 -9.03 -7.33 1.04
N LEU A 185 -10.08 -6.65 0.56
CA LEU A 185 -10.62 -6.80 -0.79
C LEU A 185 -10.09 -5.74 -1.78
N TRP A 186 -9.05 -4.99 -1.39
CA TRP A 186 -8.47 -3.95 -2.22
C TRP A 186 -6.94 -4.01 -2.25
N SER A 187 -6.38 -3.78 -3.43
CA SER A 187 -4.94 -3.63 -3.62
C SER A 187 -4.51 -2.17 -3.78
N PRO A 188 -3.32 -1.81 -3.26
CA PRO A 188 -2.75 -0.50 -3.48
C PRO A 188 -2.26 -0.36 -4.92
N ILE A 189 -2.74 0.68 -5.63
CA ILE A 189 -2.25 1.03 -6.97
C ILE A 189 -1.18 2.12 -6.95
N LYS A 190 -1.18 2.96 -5.91
CA LYS A 190 -0.22 4.04 -5.74
C LYS A 190 -0.08 4.38 -4.25
N LYS A 191 1.16 4.54 -3.80
CA LYS A 191 1.48 4.99 -2.44
C LYS A 191 2.31 6.27 -2.55
N GLU A 192 1.90 7.27 -1.79
CA GLU A 192 2.58 8.56 -1.70
C GLU A 192 2.79 8.88 -0.22
N GLN A 193 3.92 9.53 0.07
CA GLN A 193 4.18 10.10 1.37
C GLN A 193 4.20 11.62 1.20
N ILE A 194 3.35 12.30 1.96
CA ILE A 194 3.24 13.76 1.96
C ILE A 194 3.45 14.27 3.38
N THR A 195 3.95 15.49 3.50
CA THR A 195 4.11 16.17 4.80
C THR A 195 3.08 17.27 4.90
N LEU A 196 2.24 17.23 5.93
CA LEU A 196 1.25 18.28 6.24
C LEU A 196 1.52 18.79 7.65
N ASP A 197 1.77 20.09 7.80
CA ASP A 197 2.00 20.75 9.09
C ASP A 197 2.96 19.99 10.04
N SER A 198 4.06 19.48 9.48
CA SER A 198 5.09 18.69 10.18
C SER A 198 4.71 17.25 10.54
N VAL A 199 3.57 16.75 10.08
CA VAL A 199 3.19 15.34 10.19
C VAL A 199 3.35 14.64 8.85
N VAL A 200 4.07 13.51 8.90
CA VAL A 200 4.20 12.60 7.77
C VAL A 200 2.92 11.80 7.63
N VAL A 201 2.33 11.89 6.45
CA VAL A 201 1.11 11.19 6.09
C VAL A 201 1.39 10.25 4.93
N ARG A 202 0.84 9.03 5.00
CA ARG A 202 0.75 8.13 3.84
C ARG A 202 -0.60 8.28 3.18
N LYS A 203 -0.57 8.50 1.88
CA LYS A 203 -1.72 8.49 1.00
C LYS A 203 -1.62 7.26 0.11
N THR A 204 -2.66 6.43 0.12
CA THR A 204 -2.71 5.19 -0.64
C THR A 204 -3.96 5.18 -1.49
N TYR A 205 -3.79 5.03 -2.79
CA TYR A 205 -4.87 4.80 -3.74
C TYR A 205 -5.13 3.31 -3.80
N MET A 206 -6.37 2.91 -3.58
CA MET A 206 -6.78 1.51 -3.47
C MET A 206 -7.85 1.21 -4.52
N THR A 207 -7.66 0.10 -5.22
CA THR A 207 -8.61 -0.45 -6.21
C THR A 207 -9.15 -1.77 -5.70
N PRO A 208 -10.42 -2.11 -5.95
CA PRO A 208 -10.95 -3.41 -5.56
C PRO A 208 -10.26 -4.53 -6.34
N ASP A 209 -9.96 -5.63 -5.65
CA ASP A 209 -9.42 -6.85 -6.24
C ASP A 209 -10.52 -7.74 -6.84
N ASP A 210 -11.73 -7.60 -6.31
CA ASP A 210 -12.92 -8.31 -6.75
C ASP A 210 -13.89 -7.36 -7.44
N SER A 211 -14.34 -7.78 -8.63
CA SER A 211 -15.42 -7.17 -9.40
C SER A 211 -16.75 -6.98 -8.64
N SER A 212 -16.97 -7.74 -7.56
CA SER A 212 -18.13 -7.59 -6.68
C SER A 212 -18.10 -6.29 -5.87
N VAL A 213 -16.90 -5.73 -5.65
CA VAL A 213 -16.68 -4.46 -4.98
C VAL A 213 -16.62 -3.34 -6.01
N LYS A 214 -17.53 -2.37 -5.89
CA LYS A 214 -17.74 -1.33 -6.92
C LYS A 214 -17.09 0.02 -6.60
N ASN A 215 -16.30 0.08 -5.53
CA ASN A 215 -15.80 1.33 -5.00
C ASN A 215 -14.27 1.31 -4.94
N ASN A 216 -13.67 2.34 -5.51
CA ASN A 216 -12.30 2.70 -5.21
C ASN A 216 -12.28 3.50 -3.90
N PHE A 217 -11.11 3.60 -3.27
CA PHE A 217 -10.92 4.60 -2.24
C PHE A 217 -9.52 5.18 -2.21
N ILE A 218 -9.42 6.39 -1.67
CA ILE A 218 -8.16 6.97 -1.20
C ILE A 218 -8.14 6.81 0.30
N LEU A 219 -7.05 6.25 0.80
CA LEU A 219 -6.78 6.09 2.21
C LEU A 219 -5.67 7.04 2.61
N PHE A 220 -5.91 7.77 3.68
CA PHE A 220 -5.00 8.75 4.23
C PHE A 220 -4.78 8.43 5.69
N ASN A 221 -3.56 8.15 6.10
CA ASN A 221 -3.22 7.78 7.47
C ASN A 221 -2.11 8.67 8.02
N TRP A 222 -2.20 9.00 9.30
CA TRP A 222 -1.18 9.77 10.00
C TRP A 222 -0.73 9.05 11.29
N ASN A 223 0.46 9.41 11.77
CA ASN A 223 1.05 8.92 13.02
C ASN A 223 1.07 7.38 13.14
N PHE A 224 1.64 6.69 12.14
CA PHE A 224 1.73 5.21 12.10
C PHE A 224 2.42 4.57 13.30
N GLU A 225 3.34 5.29 13.94
CA GLU A 225 4.15 4.78 15.05
C GLU A 225 3.47 4.99 16.41
N ASP A 226 2.48 5.88 16.48
CA ASP A 226 1.78 6.21 17.72
C ASP A 226 0.29 5.96 17.55
N TYR A 227 -0.13 4.76 17.96
CA TYR A 227 -1.50 4.31 17.85
C TYR A 227 -2.52 5.24 18.53
N GLN A 228 -2.14 5.85 19.65
CA GLN A 228 -3.01 6.74 20.44
C GLN A 228 -3.25 8.09 19.73
N ASN A 229 -2.29 8.50 18.90
CA ASN A 229 -2.37 9.73 18.10
C ASN A 229 -2.56 9.47 16.60
N SER A 230 -2.74 8.21 16.22
CA SER A 230 -3.00 7.78 14.85
C SER A 230 -4.46 8.00 14.45
N GLY A 231 -4.68 8.02 13.15
CA GLY A 231 -6.01 7.91 12.58
C GLY A 231 -5.96 7.73 11.08
N GLN A 232 -7.13 7.56 10.49
CA GLN A 232 -7.29 7.41 9.06
C GLN A 232 -8.51 8.15 8.53
N ILE A 233 -8.37 8.70 7.33
CA ILE A 233 -9.47 9.17 6.50
C ILE A 233 -9.55 8.24 5.29
N THR A 234 -10.71 7.63 5.10
CA THR A 234 -11.05 6.87 3.89
C THR A 234 -12.04 7.67 3.08
N ILE A 235 -11.76 7.85 1.80
CA ILE A 235 -12.69 8.48 0.89
C ILE A 235 -13.06 7.49 -0.21
N THR A 236 -14.32 7.02 -0.19
CA THR A 236 -14.84 6.05 -1.14
C THR A 236 -15.49 6.75 -2.32
N PHE A 237 -15.38 6.18 -3.52
CA PHE A 237 -16.02 6.69 -4.73
C PHE A 237 -16.23 5.57 -5.77
N PRO A 238 -17.17 5.73 -6.71
CA PRO A 238 -17.42 4.71 -7.74
C PRO A 238 -16.18 4.46 -8.61
N THR A 239 -15.93 3.21 -8.98
CA THR A 239 -14.77 2.82 -9.81
C THR A 239 -14.71 3.57 -11.13
N THR A 240 -15.87 3.83 -11.74
CA THR A 240 -16.02 4.55 -13.01
C THR A 240 -15.65 6.03 -12.95
N SER A 241 -15.45 6.60 -11.76
CA SER A 241 -15.39 8.06 -11.54
C SER A 241 -14.10 8.56 -10.87
N ALA A 242 -13.04 7.75 -10.77
CA ALA A 242 -11.82 8.12 -10.04
C ALA A 242 -11.28 9.53 -10.38
N LYS A 243 -11.16 9.85 -11.67
CA LYS A 243 -10.66 11.15 -12.14
C LYS A 243 -11.53 12.34 -11.73
N LYS A 244 -12.83 12.13 -11.55
CA LYS A 244 -13.78 13.18 -11.17
C LYS A 244 -13.56 13.62 -9.72
N TYR A 245 -13.24 12.67 -8.85
CA TYR A 245 -13.19 12.90 -7.41
C TYR A 245 -11.77 13.21 -6.90
N GLU A 246 -10.73 12.87 -7.64
CA GLU A 246 -9.34 13.15 -7.23
C GLU A 246 -9.08 14.64 -6.91
N PRO A 247 -9.48 15.64 -7.73
CA PRO A 247 -9.29 17.05 -7.38
C PRO A 247 -10.03 17.47 -6.10
N LEU A 248 -11.22 16.92 -5.88
CA LEU A 248 -12.00 17.15 -4.67
C LEU A 248 -11.23 16.66 -3.43
N PHE A 249 -10.60 15.50 -3.54
CA PHE A 249 -9.84 14.91 -2.45
C PHE A 249 -8.55 15.67 -2.17
N GLU A 250 -7.81 16.08 -3.21
CA GLU A 250 -6.65 16.97 -2.99
C GLU A 250 -7.06 18.25 -2.27
N GLN A 251 -8.22 18.81 -2.60
CA GLN A 251 -8.72 19.99 -1.92
C GLN A 251 -9.05 19.73 -0.45
N ILE A 252 -9.76 18.63 -0.12
CA ILE A 252 -10.01 18.26 1.29
C ILE A 252 -8.67 18.11 2.03
N LEU A 253 -7.72 17.35 1.47
CA LEU A 253 -6.42 17.10 2.08
C LEU A 253 -5.58 18.38 2.24
N SER A 254 -5.67 19.33 1.32
CA SER A 254 -4.98 20.62 1.43
C SER A 254 -5.49 21.50 2.59
N THR A 255 -6.66 21.17 3.12
CA THR A 255 -7.25 21.87 4.29
C THR A 255 -7.15 21.07 5.58
N PHE A 256 -6.63 19.84 5.51
CA PHE A 256 -6.47 18.97 6.68
C PHE A 256 -5.40 19.53 7.61
N LYS A 257 -5.74 19.59 8.89
CA LYS A 257 -4.85 20.00 9.98
C LYS A 257 -5.07 19.12 11.18
N LEU A 258 -3.98 18.80 11.88
CA LEU A 258 -4.08 18.22 13.21
C LEU A 258 -4.22 19.36 14.23
N ILE A 259 -5.11 19.16 15.19
CA ILE A 259 -5.38 20.11 16.28
C ILE A 259 -5.06 19.43 17.61
N ASN A 260 -4.40 20.19 18.50
CA ASN A 260 -4.07 19.77 19.86
C ASN A 260 -5.21 20.09 20.84
#